data_AF-A0A378UXR2-F1
#
_entry.id   AF-A0A378UXR2-F1
#
_cell.length_a   1.000
_cell.length_b   1.000
_cell.length_c   1.000
_cell.angle_alpha   90.00
_cell.angle_beta   90.00
_cell.angle_gamma   90.00
#
_symmetry.space_group_name_H-M   'P 1'
#
loop_
_entity.id
_entity.type
_entity.pdbx_description
1 polymer ?
#
loop_
_entity_poly.entity_id
_entity_poly.type
_entity_poly.pdbx_seq_one_letter_code
_entity_poly.pdbx_strand_id
1 'polypeptide(L)' 'MCYAAIALVTDLDAGIEAGSGVTTVDVFAEFERNIVPFKKLVHEALETVDTERTCTHCLAHDGVKLPFELP' A
#
# COMPACT_ATOMS: atom_id res chain seq x y z
N MET A 1 -2.45 10.96 -9.94
CA MET A 1 -2.22 9.54 -9.64
C MET A 1 -3.19 9.14 -8.53
N CYS A 2 -3.92 8.02 -8.67
CA CYS A 2 -4.66 7.46 -7.53
C CYS A 2 -3.70 6.55 -6.75
N TYR A 3 -3.64 6.72 -5.44
CA TYR A 3 -2.75 5.96 -4.58
C TYR A 3 -3.51 5.50 -3.34
N ALA A 4 -3.35 4.24 -2.98
CA ALA A 4 -3.90 3.65 -1.77
C ALA A 4 -2.81 2.80 -1.09
N ALA A 5 -2.63 2.99 0.22
CA ALA A 5 -1.73 2.18 1.02
C ALA A 5 -2.51 1.03 1.67
N ILE A 6 -1.89 -0.14 1.74
CA ILE A 6 -2.40 -1.31 2.45
C ILE A 6 -1.34 -1.71 3.47
N ALA A 7 -1.71 -1.79 4.74
CA ALA A 7 -0.82 -2.14 5.83
C ALA A 7 -1.07 -3.58 6.29
N LEU A 8 0.01 -4.33 6.51
CA LEU A 8 0.00 -5.59 7.24
C LEU A 8 0.54 -5.29 8.65
N VAL A 9 -0.30 -5.43 9.66
CA VAL A 9 0.08 -5.19 11.05
C VAL A 9 0.91 -6.36 11.55
N THR A 10 2.11 -6.10 12.05
CA THR A 10 3.07 -7.13 12.48
C THR A 10 3.25 -7.21 14.00
N ASP A 11 2.94 -6.13 14.72
CA ASP A 11 3.18 -6.02 16.16
C ASP A 11 2.50 -4.74 16.71
N LEU A 12 2.74 -4.44 17.98
CA LEU A 12 2.21 -3.27 18.69
C LEU A 12 3.25 -2.15 18.87
N ASP A 13 4.24 -2.08 17.98
CA ASP A 13 5.36 -1.13 17.96
C ASP A 13 6.23 -1.21 19.24
N ALA A 14 6.23 -0.18 20.10
CA ALA A 14 6.99 -0.21 21.34
C ALA A 14 6.42 -1.17 22.41
N GLY A 15 5.31 -1.85 22.11
CA GLY A 15 4.59 -2.71 23.03
C GLY A 15 3.77 -1.93 24.06
N ILE A 16 2.97 -2.64 24.85
CA ILE A 16 2.12 -2.03 25.89
C ILE A 16 2.92 -1.81 27.18
N GLU A 17 3.97 -2.60 27.41
CA GLU A 17 4.83 -2.55 28.60
C GLU A 17 6.27 -2.13 28.25
N ALA A 18 6.92 -1.40 29.14
CA ALA A 18 8.30 -0.97 28.95
C ALA A 18 9.23 -2.19 28.80
N GLY A 19 9.95 -2.26 27.68
CA GLY A 19 10.84 -3.38 27.34
C GLY A 19 10.22 -4.44 26.41
N SER A 20 8.93 -4.31 26.05
CA SER A 20 8.25 -5.17 25.06
C SER A 20 8.31 -4.62 23.62
N GLY A 21 9.32 -3.81 23.31
CA GLY A 21 9.43 -3.15 22.01
C GLY A 21 9.64 -4.13 20.85
N VAL A 22 9.27 -3.67 19.66
CA VAL A 22 9.36 -4.44 18.41
C VAL A 22 10.76 -5.01 18.18
N THR A 23 10.79 -6.29 17.80
CA THR A 23 12.01 -6.93 17.31
C THR A 23 11.86 -7.24 15.83
N THR A 24 12.97 -7.11 15.08
CA THR A 24 12.97 -7.41 13.64
C THR A 24 12.60 -8.88 13.36
N VAL A 25 12.93 -9.79 14.28
CA VAL A 25 12.62 -11.22 14.13
C VAL A 25 11.11 -11.47 14.20
N ASP A 26 10.42 -10.82 15.14
CA ASP A 26 8.97 -10.96 15.29
C ASP A 26 8.22 -10.36 14.10
N VAL A 27 8.69 -9.21 13.59
CA VAL A 27 8.17 -8.60 12.36
C VAL A 27 8.26 -9.58 11.19
N PHE A 28 9.42 -10.20 10.97
CA PHE A 28 9.58 -11.17 9.88
C PHE A 28 8.71 -12.41 10.06
N ALA A 29 8.55 -12.90 11.29
CA ALA A 29 7.67 -14.04 11.58
C ALA A 29 6.20 -13.73 11.23
N GLU A 30 5.71 -12.54 11.57
CA GLU A 30 4.33 -12.15 11.21
C GLU A 30 4.16 -11.89 9.71
N PHE A 31 5.18 -11.34 9.04
CA PHE A 31 5.18 -11.28 7.58
C PHE A 31 5.13 -12.67 6.96
N GLU A 32 5.98 -13.61 7.39
CA GLU A 32 6.00 -14.98 6.85
C GLU A 32 4.63 -15.65 6.98
N ARG A 33 3.97 -15.50 8.14
CA ARG A 33 2.64 -16.06 8.42
C ARG A 33 1.55 -15.47 7.52
N ASN A 34 1.60 -14.17 7.24
CA ASN A 34 0.48 -13.44 6.65
C ASN A 34 0.71 -12.98 5.19
N ILE A 35 1.92 -13.11 4.64
CA ILE A 35 2.22 -12.61 3.29
C ILE A 35 1.40 -13.32 2.20
N VAL A 36 1.06 -14.60 2.38
CA VAL A 36 0.24 -15.37 1.42
C VAL A 36 -1.19 -14.84 1.36
N PRO A 37 -1.97 -14.80 2.46
CA PRO A 37 -3.32 -14.22 2.42
C PRO A 37 -3.29 -12.73 2.07
N PHE A 38 -2.25 -11.98 2.47
CA PHE A 38 -2.08 -10.58 2.08
C PHE A 38 -1.97 -10.40 0.57
N LYS A 39 -1.14 -11.19 -0.11
CA LYS A 39 -1.05 -11.16 -1.59
C LYS A 39 -2.39 -11.47 -2.24
N LYS A 40 -3.10 -12.48 -1.74
CA LYS A 40 -4.44 -12.83 -2.24
C LYS A 40 -5.40 -11.64 -2.14
N LEU A 41 -5.44 -10.96 -0.99
CA LEU A 41 -6.26 -9.75 -0.80
C LEU A 41 -5.91 -8.65 -1.81
N VAL A 42 -4.61 -8.42 -2.07
CA VAL A 42 -4.18 -7.44 -3.06
C VAL A 42 -4.66 -7.83 -4.47
N HIS A 43 -4.57 -9.10 -4.84
CA HIS A 43 -5.07 -9.58 -6.14
C HIS A 43 -6.58 -9.40 -6.27
N GLU A 44 -7.36 -9.78 -5.25
CA GLU A 44 -8.82 -9.61 -5.24
C GLU A 44 -9.20 -8.12 -5.32
N ALA A 45 -8.47 -7.24 -4.63
CA ALA A 45 -8.70 -5.79 -4.73
C ALA A 45 -8.43 -5.27 -6.15
N LEU A 46 -7.36 -5.74 -6.81
CA LEU A 46 -7.04 -5.36 -8.20
C LEU A 46 -8.12 -5.81 -9.19
N GLU A 47 -8.77 -6.94 -8.97
CA GLU A 47 -9.88 -7.41 -9.82
C GLU A 47 -11.10 -6.48 -9.79
N THR A 48 -11.23 -5.65 -8.75
CA THR A 48 -12.30 -4.64 -8.65
C THR A 48 -11.95 -3.30 -9.29
N VAL A 49 -10.71 -3.13 -9.78
CA VAL A 49 -10.25 -1.90 -10.42
C VAL A 49 -10.54 -1.95 -11.92
N ASP A 50 -11.27 -0.95 -12.42
CA ASP A 50 -11.55 -0.82 -13.86
C ASP A 50 -10.24 -0.72 -14.67
N THR A 51 -10.21 -1.41 -15.81
CA THR A 51 -9.09 -1.36 -16.75
C THR A 51 -8.92 0.03 -17.36
N GLU A 52 -10.02 0.75 -17.55
CA GLU A 52 -10.03 2.14 -17.98
C GLU A 52 -10.01 3.07 -16.78
N ARG A 53 -9.04 3.99 -16.77
CA ARG A 53 -8.96 5.02 -15.75
C ARG A 53 -10.03 6.09 -15.98
N THR A 54 -11.15 5.99 -15.28
CA THR A 54 -12.25 6.97 -15.31
C THR A 54 -12.22 7.98 -14.16
N CYS A 55 -11.35 7.78 -13.16
CA CYS A 55 -11.28 8.64 -11.98
C CYS A 55 -10.74 10.05 -12.28
N THR A 56 -11.61 11.04 -12.12
CA THR A 56 -11.32 12.47 -12.31
C THR A 56 -10.63 13.12 -11.11
N HIS A 57 -10.74 12.55 -9.90
CA HIS A 57 -10.08 13.07 -8.69
C HIS A 57 -8.55 12.98 -8.71
N CYS A 58 -7.99 12.14 -9.59
CA CYS A 58 -6.56 11.83 -9.59
C CYS A 58 -5.78 12.54 -10.73
N LEU A 59 -6.35 13.58 -11.32
CA LEU A 59 -5.81 14.34 -12.46
C LEU A 59 -4.74 15.37 -12.05
N ALA A 60 -3.68 14.91 -11.37
CA ALA A 60 -2.65 15.77 -10.78
C ALA A 60 -1.91 16.70 -11.77
N HIS A 61 -1.99 16.43 -13.08
CA HIS A 61 -1.33 17.21 -14.13
C HIS A 61 -2.30 17.77 -15.16
N ASP A 62 -3.61 17.65 -14.94
CA ASP A 62 -4.58 18.24 -15.85
C ASP A 62 -4.47 19.77 -15.84
N GLY A 63 -4.50 20.37 -17.03
CA GLY A 63 -4.26 21.80 -17.23
C GLY A 63 -2.82 22.29 -17.03
N VAL A 64 -1.85 21.42 -16.68
CA VAL A 64 -0.46 21.84 -16.51
C VAL A 64 0.22 22.01 -17.88
N LYS A 65 0.64 23.23 -18.19
CA LYS A 65 1.44 23.51 -19.40
C LYS A 65 2.87 23.05 -19.19
N LEU A 66 3.31 22.06 -19.97
CA LEU A 66 4.70 21.61 -19.97
C LEU A 66 5.59 22.65 -20.68
N PRO A 67 6.86 22.81 -20.24
CA PRO A 67 7.82 23.69 -20.91
C PRO A 67 8.42 23.07 -22.18
N PHE A 68 7.94 21.89 -22.60
CA PHE A 68 8.36 21.14 -23.78
C PHE A 68 7.18 20.33 -24.34
N GLU A 69 7.29 19.89 -25.60
CA GLU A 69 6.30 19.02 -26.26
C GLU A 69 6.55 17.55 -25.90
N LEU A 70 5.46 16.80 -25.70
CA LEU A 70 5.52 15.34 -25.51
C LEU A 70 5.60 14.64 -26.89
N PRO A 71 6.21 13.45 -26.98
CA PRO A 71 6.23 12.63 -28.19
C PRO A 71 4.84 12.26 -28.72
#